data_AF-A0A1F5NQW5-F1
#
_entry.id   AF-A0A1F5NQW5-F1
#
_cell.length_a   1.000
_cell.length_b   1.000
_cell.length_c   1.000
_cell.angle_alpha   90.00
_cell.angle_beta   90.00
_cell.angle_gamma   90.00
#
_symmetry.space_group_name_H-M   'P 1'
#
loop_
_entity.id
_entity.type
_entity.pdbx_description
1 polymer ?
#
loop_
_entity_poly.entity_id
_entity_poly.type
_entity_poly.pdbx_seq_one_letter_code
_entity_poly.pdbx_strand_id
1 'polypeptide(L)'
;MHDKYWKLIVADKTAYFENVLSLIKDIELKQNKEYDELQAKYKAENPQPDESGYSWQDHLGDIGHEYQETVQILHKSFVVSIIMFMESKLLELCSHLQEEFKHLFSVYDLKHTGITRSINYLKILGIYFPKNAETKEDFNLAFRIRNNLVHADGKINDEKQKIEILGNNANIVNKISFFNDELTFTESYLKDLIVLNQKICDEISDDWIGKDFPS
;
A
#
# COMPACT_ATOMS: atom_id res chain seq x y z
N MET A 1 14.41 29.50 -9.23
CA MET A 1 14.96 28.40 -10.05
C MET A 1 14.77 27.03 -9.39
N HIS A 2 14.66 26.93 -8.05
CA HIS A 2 14.41 25.68 -7.32
C HIS A 2 12.98 25.10 -7.44
N ASP A 3 11.94 25.95 -7.53
CA ASP A 3 10.53 25.53 -7.73
C ASP A 3 10.29 24.54 -8.89
N LYS A 4 11.04 24.72 -9.98
CA LYS A 4 10.87 23.92 -11.21
C LYS A 4 11.42 22.50 -11.04
N TYR A 5 12.38 22.30 -10.14
CA TYR A 5 12.99 20.99 -9.88
C TYR A 5 12.16 20.18 -8.87
N TRP A 6 11.46 20.83 -7.93
CA TRP A 6 10.60 20.13 -6.97
C TRP A 6 9.40 19.46 -7.63
N LYS A 7 8.70 20.18 -8.53
CA LYS A 7 7.66 19.58 -9.39
C LYS A 7 8.17 18.43 -10.26
N LEU A 8 9.48 18.34 -10.49
CA LEU A 8 10.15 17.26 -11.23
C LEU A 8 10.52 16.08 -10.32
N ILE A 9 10.82 16.32 -9.04
CA ILE A 9 11.14 15.30 -8.02
C ILE A 9 9.87 14.63 -7.49
N VAL A 10 8.79 15.41 -7.34
CA VAL A 10 7.42 14.96 -7.00
C VAL A 10 6.57 14.82 -8.27
N ALA A 11 7.20 14.78 -9.46
CA ALA A 11 6.49 14.49 -10.69
C ALA A 11 5.75 13.16 -10.52
N ASP A 12 4.44 13.23 -10.72
CA ASP A 12 3.48 12.14 -10.61
C ASP A 12 4.08 10.81 -11.10
N LYS A 13 4.48 9.96 -10.14
CA LYS A 13 4.88 8.57 -10.40
C LYS A 13 3.73 7.59 -10.15
N THR A 14 2.50 8.08 -10.06
CA THR A 14 1.30 7.24 -9.93
C THR A 14 1.20 6.29 -11.12
N ALA A 15 1.60 6.72 -12.32
CA ALA A 15 1.71 5.87 -13.50
C ALA A 15 2.61 4.62 -13.29
N TYR A 16 3.65 4.70 -12.46
CA TYR A 16 4.46 3.52 -12.11
C TYR A 16 3.62 2.49 -11.36
N PHE A 17 2.84 2.92 -10.36
CA PHE A 17 1.98 2.03 -9.59
C PHE A 17 0.79 1.52 -10.40
N GLU A 18 0.25 2.31 -11.32
CA GLU A 18 -0.76 1.83 -12.27
C GLU A 18 -0.22 0.70 -13.14
N ASN A 19 1.02 0.83 -13.64
CA ASN A 19 1.67 -0.21 -14.43
C ASN A 19 1.93 -1.48 -13.61
N VAL A 20 2.40 -1.35 -12.36
CA VAL A 20 2.59 -2.50 -11.46
C VAL A 20 1.24 -3.18 -11.17
N LEU A 21 0.18 -2.41 -10.91
CA LEU A 21 -1.15 -2.97 -10.69
C LEU A 21 -1.67 -3.69 -11.95
N SER A 22 -1.41 -3.15 -13.15
CA SER A 22 -1.73 -3.82 -14.41
C SER A 22 -1.01 -5.16 -14.54
N LEU A 23 0.28 -5.22 -14.21
CA LEU A 23 1.05 -6.46 -14.25
C LEU A 23 0.48 -7.53 -13.29
N ILE A 24 0.09 -7.12 -12.08
CA ILE A 24 -0.53 -8.02 -11.10
C ILE A 24 -1.82 -8.63 -11.68
N LYS A 25 -2.66 -7.80 -12.32
CA LYS A 25 -3.89 -8.26 -12.97
C LYS A 25 -3.62 -9.24 -14.10
N ASP A 26 -2.61 -8.97 -14.92
CA ASP A 26 -2.25 -9.87 -16.02
C ASP A 26 -1.81 -11.24 -15.50
N ILE A 27 -1.09 -11.27 -14.37
CA ILE A 27 -0.73 -12.52 -13.67
C ILE A 27 -1.98 -13.24 -13.16
N GLU A 28 -2.87 -12.54 -12.47
CA GLU A 28 -4.12 -13.11 -11.94
C GLU A 28 -5.02 -13.66 -13.06
N LEU A 29 -5.20 -12.90 -14.14
CA LEU A 29 -5.97 -13.34 -15.32
C LEU A 29 -5.36 -14.58 -15.96
N LYS A 30 -4.03 -14.63 -16.08
CA LYS A 30 -3.33 -15.79 -16.62
C LYS A 30 -3.53 -17.02 -15.72
N GLN A 31 -3.38 -16.88 -14.41
CA GLN A 31 -3.58 -17.96 -13.44
C GLN A 31 -5.02 -18.48 -13.44
N ASN A 32 -6.02 -17.57 -13.46
CA ASN A 32 -7.43 -17.96 -13.55
C ASN A 32 -7.72 -18.75 -14.84
N LYS A 33 -7.15 -18.32 -15.96
CA LYS A 33 -7.29 -19.03 -17.23
C LYS A 33 -6.64 -20.42 -17.18
N GLU A 34 -5.42 -20.53 -16.66
CA GLU A 34 -4.73 -21.81 -16.51
C GLU A 34 -5.51 -22.76 -15.59
N TYR A 35 -6.09 -22.23 -14.52
CA TYR A 35 -6.95 -22.97 -13.59
C TYR A 35 -8.22 -23.49 -14.26
N ASP A 36 -8.92 -22.66 -15.05
CA ASP A 36 -10.13 -23.04 -15.78
C ASP A 36 -9.83 -24.13 -16.83
N GLU A 37 -8.71 -24.02 -17.55
CA GLU A 37 -8.26 -25.01 -18.53
C GLU A 37 -7.93 -26.36 -17.86
N LEU A 38 -7.21 -26.33 -16.73
CA LEU A 38 -6.92 -27.52 -15.93
C LEU A 38 -8.20 -28.17 -15.41
N GLN A 39 -9.13 -27.38 -14.87
CA GLN A 39 -10.40 -27.87 -14.38
C GLN A 39 -11.21 -28.54 -15.51
N ALA A 40 -11.27 -27.92 -16.69
CA ALA A 40 -11.96 -28.49 -17.85
C ALA A 40 -11.32 -29.82 -18.28
N LYS A 41 -9.98 -29.89 -18.29
CA LYS A 41 -9.24 -31.11 -18.61
C LYS A 41 -9.55 -32.23 -17.62
N TYR A 42 -9.47 -31.99 -16.31
CA TYR A 42 -9.75 -33.01 -15.30
C TYR A 42 -11.20 -33.52 -15.38
N LYS A 43 -12.18 -32.63 -15.59
CA LYS A 43 -13.58 -33.01 -15.79
C LYS A 43 -13.79 -33.88 -17.04
N ALA A 44 -13.05 -33.63 -18.11
CA ALA A 44 -13.13 -34.41 -19.34
C ALA A 44 -12.48 -35.80 -19.21
N GLU A 45 -11.34 -35.88 -18.52
CA GLU A 45 -10.56 -37.11 -18.36
C GLU A 45 -11.12 -38.02 -17.24
N ASN A 46 -11.72 -37.46 -16.20
CA ASN A 46 -12.23 -38.18 -15.02
C ASN A 46 -13.63 -37.66 -14.60
N PRO A 47 -14.70 -38.04 -15.32
CA PRO A 47 -16.05 -37.53 -15.06
C PRO A 47 -16.67 -38.02 -13.75
N GLN A 48 -16.06 -38.99 -13.06
CA GLN A 48 -16.46 -39.47 -11.74
C GLN A 48 -15.28 -39.29 -10.77
N PRO A 49 -15.50 -38.76 -9.55
CA PRO A 49 -14.46 -38.76 -8.51
C PRO A 49 -14.13 -40.20 -8.14
N ASP A 50 -12.84 -40.53 -8.08
CA ASP A 50 -12.39 -41.87 -7.73
C ASP A 50 -12.56 -42.13 -6.22
N GLU A 51 -12.84 -43.36 -5.83
CA GLU A 51 -13.02 -43.74 -4.42
C GLU A 51 -11.68 -43.80 -3.65
N SER A 52 -10.54 -43.47 -4.27
CA SER A 52 -9.20 -43.78 -3.77
C SER A 52 -8.60 -42.75 -2.80
N GLY A 53 -9.31 -41.66 -2.49
CA GLY A 53 -8.97 -40.73 -1.41
C GLY A 53 -7.98 -39.63 -1.76
N TYR A 54 -7.47 -39.57 -3.01
CA TYR A 54 -6.80 -38.39 -3.57
C TYR A 54 -7.48 -38.01 -4.88
N SER A 55 -8.54 -37.22 -4.77
CA SER A 55 -9.33 -36.84 -5.92
C SER A 55 -8.63 -35.74 -6.72
N TRP A 56 -8.86 -35.67 -8.03
CA TRP A 56 -8.42 -34.52 -8.84
C TRP A 56 -8.96 -33.18 -8.31
N GLN A 57 -10.03 -33.21 -7.50
CA GLN A 57 -10.61 -32.04 -6.84
C GLN A 57 -9.68 -31.51 -5.74
N ASP A 58 -9.03 -32.39 -4.99
CA ASP A 58 -8.06 -32.01 -3.97
C ASP A 58 -6.85 -31.34 -4.62
N HIS A 59 -6.32 -31.94 -5.69
CA HIS A 59 -5.21 -31.36 -6.44
C HIS A 59 -5.55 -30.01 -7.08
N LEU A 60 -6.76 -29.85 -7.64
CA LEU A 60 -7.22 -28.54 -8.10
C LEU A 60 -7.37 -27.55 -6.93
N GLY A 61 -7.85 -28.01 -5.77
CA GLY A 61 -7.90 -27.21 -4.55
C GLY A 61 -6.54 -26.64 -4.19
N ASP A 62 -5.50 -27.47 -4.20
CA ASP A 62 -4.11 -27.08 -3.92
C ASP A 62 -3.61 -26.03 -4.93
N ILE A 63 -3.80 -26.26 -6.23
CA ILE A 63 -3.39 -25.30 -7.28
C ILE A 63 -4.13 -23.96 -7.12
N GLY A 64 -5.44 -24.02 -6.89
CA GLY A 64 -6.26 -22.83 -6.70
C GLY A 64 -5.80 -22.03 -5.49
N HIS A 65 -5.43 -22.71 -4.40
CA HIS A 65 -4.85 -22.09 -3.21
C HIS A 65 -3.49 -21.44 -3.51
N GLU A 66 -2.57 -22.14 -4.17
CA GLU A 66 -1.25 -21.60 -4.55
C GLU A 66 -1.36 -20.34 -5.42
N TYR A 67 -2.30 -20.31 -6.36
CA TYR A 67 -2.55 -19.12 -7.18
C TYR A 67 -3.08 -17.95 -6.35
N GLN A 68 -4.04 -18.20 -5.46
CA GLN A 68 -4.56 -17.17 -4.56
C GLN A 68 -3.46 -16.61 -3.64
N GLU A 69 -2.61 -17.47 -3.06
CA GLU A 69 -1.47 -17.05 -2.25
C GLU A 69 -0.49 -16.19 -3.05
N THR A 70 -0.18 -16.61 -4.28
CA THR A 70 0.70 -15.85 -5.19
C THR A 70 0.17 -14.43 -5.42
N VAL A 71 -1.11 -14.29 -5.74
CA VAL A 71 -1.75 -12.96 -5.94
C VAL A 71 -1.69 -12.12 -4.67
N GLN A 72 -1.97 -12.71 -3.50
CA GLN A 72 -1.91 -11.97 -2.23
C GLN A 72 -0.50 -11.54 -1.85
N ILE A 73 0.54 -12.33 -2.15
CA ILE A 73 1.94 -11.93 -2.00
C ILE A 73 2.25 -10.69 -2.86
N LEU A 74 1.77 -10.67 -4.11
CA LEU A 74 1.93 -9.52 -5.00
C LEU A 74 1.17 -8.29 -4.48
N HIS A 75 -0.05 -8.46 -3.98
CA HIS A 75 -0.82 -7.38 -3.36
C HIS A 75 -0.11 -6.79 -2.13
N LYS A 76 0.37 -7.64 -1.21
CA LYS A 76 1.13 -7.19 -0.03
C LYS A 76 2.39 -6.42 -0.44
N SER A 77 3.11 -6.94 -1.44
CA SER A 77 4.31 -6.30 -1.98
C SER A 77 4.00 -4.92 -2.58
N PHE A 78 2.88 -4.81 -3.30
CA PHE A 78 2.38 -3.54 -3.82
C PHE A 78 2.10 -2.53 -2.70
N VAL A 79 1.32 -2.93 -1.69
CA VAL A 79 0.95 -2.09 -0.53
C VAL A 79 2.20 -1.56 0.17
N VAL A 80 3.17 -2.42 0.47
CA VAL A 80 4.43 -2.00 1.10
C VAL A 80 5.17 -1.01 0.20
N SER A 81 5.29 -1.31 -1.09
CA SER A 81 6.06 -0.49 -2.04
C SER A 81 5.50 0.93 -2.18
N ILE A 82 4.19 1.07 -2.35
CA ILE A 82 3.57 2.40 -2.53
C ILE A 82 3.64 3.24 -1.25
N ILE A 83 3.52 2.61 -0.07
CA ILE A 83 3.61 3.32 1.20
C ILE A 83 5.05 3.74 1.51
N MET A 84 6.03 2.89 1.21
CA MET A 84 7.45 3.24 1.30
C MET A 84 7.81 4.38 0.34
N PHE A 85 7.21 4.42 -0.84
CA PHE A 85 7.39 5.53 -1.77
C PHE A 85 6.86 6.85 -1.19
N MET A 86 5.63 6.86 -0.65
CA MET A 86 5.07 8.04 0.02
C MET A 86 5.98 8.53 1.17
N GLU A 87 6.52 7.61 1.97
CA GLU A 87 7.45 7.92 3.05
C GLU A 87 8.77 8.52 2.55
N SER A 88 9.34 7.97 1.48
CA SER A 88 10.54 8.51 0.83
C SER A 88 10.31 9.95 0.37
N LYS A 89 9.16 10.23 -0.26
CA LYS A 89 8.81 11.58 -0.72
C LYS A 89 8.67 12.59 0.40
N LEU A 90 8.10 12.17 1.53
CA LEU A 90 8.03 13.03 2.71
C LEU A 90 9.40 13.29 3.34
N LEU A 91 10.30 12.31 3.32
CA LEU A 91 11.67 12.49 3.81
C LEU A 91 12.50 13.38 2.88
N GLU A 92 12.37 13.21 1.56
CA GLU A 92 12.97 14.09 0.55
C GLU A 92 12.52 15.54 0.78
N LEU A 93 11.21 15.77 0.97
CA LEU A 93 10.66 17.08 1.31
C LEU A 93 11.34 17.66 2.57
N CYS A 94 11.36 16.90 3.66
CA CYS A 94 11.98 17.38 4.91
C CYS A 94 13.46 17.75 4.73
N SER A 95 14.19 16.98 3.92
CA SER A 95 15.59 17.23 3.60
C SER A 95 15.77 18.53 2.82
N HIS A 96 14.90 18.79 1.83
CA HIS A 96 14.92 20.04 1.07
C HIS A 96 14.58 21.26 1.93
N LEU A 97 13.55 21.16 2.78
CA LEU A 97 13.21 22.25 3.70
C LEU A 97 14.36 22.55 4.66
N GLN A 98 15.08 21.52 5.12
CA GLN A 98 16.27 21.72 5.95
C GLN A 98 17.35 22.54 5.21
N GLU A 99 17.61 22.23 3.94
CA GLU A 99 18.58 22.95 3.10
C GLU A 99 18.14 24.40 2.84
N GLU A 100 16.85 24.61 2.58
CA GLU A 100 16.29 25.92 2.24
C GLU A 100 16.29 26.87 3.44
N PHE A 101 15.84 26.40 4.61
CA PHE A 101 15.71 27.26 5.78
C PHE A 101 16.98 27.39 6.62
N LYS A 102 18.05 26.63 6.29
CA LYS A 102 19.30 26.58 7.07
C LYS A 102 19.06 26.47 8.59
N HIS A 103 18.01 25.73 8.96
CA HIS A 103 17.59 25.63 10.36
C HIS A 103 18.69 25.02 11.23
N LEU A 104 18.72 25.44 12.49
CA LEU A 104 19.64 24.93 13.53
C LEU A 104 19.44 23.45 13.87
N PHE A 105 18.35 22.83 13.42
CA PHE A 105 18.03 21.42 13.69
C PHE A 105 17.64 20.68 12.41
N SER A 106 18.16 19.47 12.27
CA SER A 106 17.93 18.54 11.18
C SER A 106 16.69 17.68 11.43
N VAL A 107 16.07 17.17 10.36
CA VAL A 107 15.08 16.08 10.46
C VAL A 107 15.61 14.89 11.26
N TYR A 108 16.93 14.64 11.21
CA TYR A 108 17.61 13.56 11.93
C TYR A 108 17.81 13.82 13.43
N ASP A 109 17.62 15.06 13.91
CA ASP A 109 17.71 15.39 15.33
C ASP A 109 16.47 14.93 16.13
N LEU A 110 15.42 14.51 15.43
CA LEU A 110 14.20 14.01 16.05
C LEU A 110 14.32 12.51 16.43
N LYS A 111 13.88 12.19 17.65
CA LYS A 111 13.95 10.84 18.26
C LYS A 111 13.16 9.75 17.49
N HIS A 112 12.15 10.13 16.70
CA HIS A 112 11.31 9.19 15.95
C HIS A 112 12.01 8.68 14.69
N THR A 113 11.49 7.63 14.05
CA THR A 113 11.99 7.10 12.77
C THR A 113 10.91 7.14 11.69
N GLY A 114 11.36 7.02 10.44
CA GLY A 114 10.47 6.90 9.29
C GLY A 114 9.45 8.04 9.16
N ILE A 115 8.23 7.69 8.77
CA ILE A 115 7.16 8.67 8.53
C ILE A 115 6.85 9.58 9.72
N THR A 116 6.95 9.05 10.94
CA THR A 116 6.64 9.82 12.16
C THR A 116 7.63 10.95 12.35
N ARG A 117 8.91 10.71 12.00
CA ARG A 117 9.95 11.74 11.99
C ARG A 117 9.61 12.84 11.00
N SER A 118 9.29 12.49 9.76
CA SER A 118 8.96 13.46 8.71
C SER A 118 7.75 14.32 9.10
N ILE A 119 6.66 13.71 9.57
CA ILE A 119 5.46 14.44 10.00
C ILE A 119 5.75 15.38 11.17
N ASN A 120 6.52 14.93 12.15
CA ASN A 120 6.86 15.79 13.30
C ASN A 120 7.78 16.94 12.91
N TYR A 121 8.70 16.72 11.97
CA TYR A 121 9.53 17.78 11.41
C TYR A 121 8.67 18.85 10.72
N LEU A 122 7.75 18.45 9.84
CA LEU A 122 6.81 19.38 9.19
C LEU A 122 5.99 20.17 10.22
N LYS A 123 5.50 19.52 11.28
CA LYS A 123 4.76 20.22 12.36
C LYS A 123 5.60 21.27 13.08
N ILE A 124 6.88 21.03 13.32
CA ILE A 124 7.78 22.02 13.96
C ILE A 124 7.95 23.25 13.07
N LEU A 125 7.97 23.04 11.75
CA LEU A 125 7.96 24.13 10.76
C LEU A 125 6.60 24.83 10.63
N GLY A 126 5.61 24.47 11.45
CA GLY A 126 4.26 25.02 11.40
C GLY A 126 3.39 24.44 10.29
N ILE A 127 3.78 23.30 9.73
CA ILE A 127 3.15 22.71 8.55
C ILE A 127 2.40 21.44 8.94
N TYR A 128 1.08 21.48 8.77
CA TYR A 128 0.19 20.38 9.10
C TYR A 128 -0.04 19.51 7.87
N PHE A 129 0.30 18.22 7.99
CA PHE A 129 0.21 17.24 6.92
C PHE A 129 -0.29 15.88 7.46
N PRO A 130 -1.17 15.17 6.72
CA PRO A 130 -2.02 15.69 5.66
C PRO A 130 -3.01 16.74 6.18
N LYS A 131 -3.41 17.70 5.34
CA LYS A 131 -4.32 18.79 5.68
C LYS A 131 -5.77 18.32 5.79
N ASN A 132 -6.20 17.53 4.82
CA ASN A 132 -7.56 17.01 4.76
C ASN A 132 -7.74 15.88 5.79
N ALA A 133 -8.83 15.92 6.57
CA ALA A 133 -9.09 14.94 7.62
C ALA A 133 -9.25 13.52 7.07
N GLU A 134 -9.95 13.34 5.95
CA GLU A 134 -10.13 12.05 5.27
C GLU A 134 -8.80 11.52 4.75
N THR A 135 -8.03 12.34 4.01
CA THR A 135 -6.68 11.95 3.55
C THR A 135 -5.78 11.56 4.71
N LYS A 136 -5.87 12.27 5.84
CA LYS A 136 -5.10 11.97 7.05
C LYS A 136 -5.51 10.64 7.68
N GLU A 137 -6.81 10.32 7.71
CA GLU A 137 -7.31 9.04 8.20
C GLU A 137 -6.82 7.88 7.31
N ASP A 138 -6.99 8.01 5.99
CA ASP A 138 -6.54 7.03 5.01
C ASP A 138 -5.02 6.82 5.08
N PHE A 139 -4.26 7.90 5.18
CA PHE A 139 -2.82 7.87 5.35
C PHE A 139 -2.41 7.13 6.63
N ASN A 140 -3.00 7.46 7.77
CA ASN A 140 -2.70 6.79 9.03
C ASN A 140 -3.08 5.30 9.00
N LEU A 141 -4.17 4.94 8.32
CA LEU A 141 -4.52 3.55 8.11
C LEU A 141 -3.48 2.82 7.25
N ALA A 142 -3.08 3.40 6.11
CA ALA A 142 -2.09 2.81 5.23
C ALA A 142 -0.78 2.53 5.99
N PHE A 143 -0.27 3.49 6.76
CA PHE A 143 0.95 3.29 7.55
C PHE A 143 0.80 2.22 8.66
N ARG A 144 -0.37 2.10 9.29
CA ARG A 144 -0.64 1.00 10.24
C ARG A 144 -0.59 -0.36 9.55
N ILE A 145 -1.21 -0.47 8.37
CA ILE A 145 -1.18 -1.70 7.55
C ILE A 145 0.25 -2.05 7.16
N ARG A 146 1.02 -1.09 6.62
CA ARG A 146 2.42 -1.31 6.25
C ARG A 146 3.27 -1.75 7.45
N ASN A 147 3.08 -1.15 8.62
CA ASN A 147 3.79 -1.57 9.83
C ASN A 147 3.46 -3.01 10.20
N ASN A 148 2.20 -3.42 10.10
CA ASN A 148 1.80 -4.80 10.33
C ASN A 148 2.41 -5.76 9.29
N LEU A 149 2.36 -5.41 8.00
CA LEU A 149 2.99 -6.21 6.93
C LEU A 149 4.49 -6.40 7.16
N VAL A 150 5.21 -5.34 7.53
CA VAL A 150 6.67 -5.39 7.70
C VAL A 150 7.11 -6.09 8.99
N HIS A 151 6.37 -5.93 10.09
CA HIS A 151 6.78 -6.42 11.41
C HIS A 151 6.13 -7.72 11.84
N ALA A 152 4.96 -8.06 11.29
CA ALA A 152 4.20 -9.24 11.65
C ALA A 152 3.88 -10.13 10.43
N ASP A 153 4.50 -9.87 9.26
CA ASP A 153 4.24 -10.60 8.02
C ASP A 153 2.74 -10.58 7.63
N GLY A 154 2.04 -9.49 7.99
CA GLY A 154 0.60 -9.37 7.77
C GLY A 154 -0.28 -10.18 8.72
N LYS A 155 0.30 -10.90 9.69
CA LYS A 155 -0.43 -11.72 10.67
C LYS A 155 -0.93 -10.89 11.83
N ILE A 156 -2.20 -11.07 12.17
CA ILE A 156 -2.88 -10.37 13.27
C ILE A 156 -3.68 -11.38 14.08
N ASN A 157 -3.10 -11.78 15.22
CA ASN A 157 -3.75 -12.72 16.14
C ASN A 157 -4.65 -12.01 17.17
N ASP A 158 -4.59 -10.69 17.23
CA ASP A 158 -5.35 -9.86 18.17
C ASP A 158 -6.60 -9.30 17.48
N GLU A 159 -7.78 -9.79 17.87
CA GLU A 159 -9.07 -9.31 17.38
C GLU A 159 -9.25 -7.80 17.51
N LYS A 160 -8.68 -7.20 18.57
CA LYS A 160 -8.75 -5.75 18.74
C LYS A 160 -7.98 -5.04 17.63
N GLN A 161 -6.82 -5.54 17.24
CA GLN A 161 -6.05 -4.99 16.13
C GLN A 161 -6.76 -5.18 14.78
N LYS A 162 -7.44 -6.32 14.57
CA LYS A 162 -8.27 -6.52 13.37
C LYS A 162 -9.37 -5.47 13.28
N ILE A 163 -10.07 -5.21 14.39
CA ILE A 163 -11.09 -4.16 14.50
C ILE A 163 -10.49 -2.77 14.27
N GLU A 164 -9.28 -2.50 14.78
CA GLU A 164 -8.61 -1.20 14.58
C GLU A 164 -8.19 -0.93 13.14
N ILE A 165 -7.88 -1.99 12.36
CA ILE A 165 -7.55 -1.89 10.93
C ILE A 165 -8.80 -1.76 10.07
N LEU A 166 -9.79 -2.63 10.29
CA LEU A 166 -11.06 -2.57 9.54
C LEU A 166 -11.85 -1.29 9.89
N GLY A 167 -11.68 -0.81 11.12
CA GLY A 167 -12.44 0.30 11.68
C GLY A 167 -13.95 0.05 11.63
N ASN A 168 -14.72 1.12 11.85
CA ASN A 168 -16.15 1.14 11.57
C ASN A 168 -16.45 1.62 10.13
N ASN A 169 -15.45 1.65 9.25
CA ASN A 169 -15.59 2.20 7.92
C ASN A 169 -16.02 1.09 6.96
N ALA A 170 -17.30 1.08 6.61
CA ALA A 170 -17.89 0.09 5.70
C ALA A 170 -17.16 0.01 4.33
N ASN A 171 -16.50 1.10 3.89
CA ASN A 171 -15.73 1.10 2.65
C ASN A 171 -14.45 0.27 2.73
N ILE A 172 -13.87 0.10 3.93
CA ILE A 172 -12.63 -0.66 4.14
C ILE A 172 -12.93 -2.16 4.28
N VAL A 173 -14.04 -2.51 4.93
CA VAL A 173 -14.44 -3.91 5.17
C VAL A 173 -14.63 -4.72 3.87
N ASN A 174 -15.02 -4.07 2.78
CA ASN A 174 -15.16 -4.71 1.47
C ASN A 174 -13.85 -4.75 0.64
N LYS A 175 -12.78 -4.14 1.16
CA LYS A 175 -11.51 -3.93 0.44
C LYS A 175 -10.32 -4.62 1.11
N ILE A 176 -10.42 -4.84 2.42
CA ILE A 176 -9.43 -5.54 3.24
C ILE A 176 -10.17 -6.62 4.02
N SER A 177 -9.63 -7.84 4.00
CA SER A 177 -10.17 -8.97 4.76
C SER A 177 -9.05 -9.73 5.45
N PHE A 178 -9.43 -10.68 6.30
CA PHE A 178 -8.51 -11.61 6.94
C PHE A 178 -8.77 -13.03 6.46
N PHE A 179 -7.72 -13.75 6.09
CA PHE A 179 -7.74 -15.18 5.82
C PHE A 179 -6.68 -15.85 6.68
N ASN A 180 -7.06 -16.81 7.52
CA ASN A 180 -6.15 -17.46 8.48
C ASN A 180 -5.31 -16.46 9.31
N ASP A 181 -5.97 -15.45 9.88
CA ASP A 181 -5.35 -14.35 10.64
C ASP A 181 -4.39 -13.45 9.84
N GLU A 182 -4.35 -13.60 8.52
CA GLU A 182 -3.47 -12.83 7.65
C GLU A 182 -4.24 -11.79 6.84
N LEU A 183 -3.68 -10.58 6.71
CA LEU A 183 -4.23 -9.52 5.89
C LEU A 183 -4.26 -9.91 4.41
N THR A 184 -5.43 -9.72 3.81
CA THR A 184 -5.69 -9.89 2.38
C THR A 184 -6.26 -8.59 1.82
N PHE A 185 -5.94 -8.33 0.55
CA PHE A 185 -6.32 -7.08 -0.12
C PHE A 185 -7.05 -7.38 -1.42
N THR A 186 -8.06 -6.57 -1.73
CA THR A 186 -8.70 -6.55 -3.05
C THR A 186 -8.01 -5.55 -3.96
N GLU A 187 -8.20 -5.72 -5.27
CA GLU A 187 -7.76 -4.74 -6.28
C GLU A 187 -8.30 -3.33 -5.99
N SER A 188 -9.52 -3.23 -5.45
CA SER A 188 -10.12 -1.94 -5.11
C SER A 188 -9.32 -1.21 -4.04
N TYR A 189 -8.74 -1.93 -3.07
CA TYR A 189 -7.87 -1.31 -2.07
C TYR A 189 -6.59 -0.76 -2.70
N LEU A 190 -6.00 -1.52 -3.64
CA LEU A 190 -4.77 -1.10 -4.31
C LEU A 190 -4.99 0.17 -5.13
N LYS A 191 -6.15 0.31 -5.79
CA LYS A 191 -6.56 1.55 -6.47
C LYS A 191 -6.73 2.72 -5.51
N ASP A 192 -7.34 2.50 -4.34
CA ASP A 192 -7.47 3.56 -3.33
C ASP A 192 -6.10 4.04 -2.87
N LEU A 193 -5.11 3.14 -2.72
CA LEU A 193 -3.74 3.51 -2.37
C LEU A 193 -3.06 4.34 -3.46
N ILE A 194 -3.32 4.05 -4.74
CA ILE A 194 -2.85 4.87 -5.87
C ILE A 194 -3.43 6.28 -5.78
N VAL A 195 -4.73 6.40 -5.52
CA VAL A 195 -5.41 7.70 -5.32
C VAL A 195 -4.87 8.44 -4.11
N LEU A 196 -4.64 7.73 -3.00
CA LEU A 196 -4.03 8.30 -1.80
C LEU A 196 -2.61 8.83 -2.10
N ASN A 197 -1.79 8.05 -2.80
CA ASN A 197 -0.45 8.48 -3.22
C ASN A 197 -0.52 9.77 -4.05
N GLN A 198 -1.46 9.85 -5.00
CA GLN A 198 -1.67 11.07 -5.78
C GLN A 198 -1.99 12.27 -4.89
N LYS A 199 -2.98 12.15 -3.99
CA LYS A 199 -3.36 13.21 -3.05
C LYS A 199 -2.17 13.67 -2.21
N ILE A 200 -1.33 12.73 -1.77
CA ILE A 200 -0.13 13.01 -0.97
C ILE A 200 0.93 13.75 -1.82
N CYS A 201 1.17 13.31 -3.05
CA CYS A 201 2.10 13.97 -3.96
C CYS A 201 1.64 15.38 -4.35
N ASP A 202 0.33 15.57 -4.57
CA ASP A 202 -0.27 16.87 -4.84
C ASP A 202 -0.12 17.82 -3.66
N GLU A 203 -0.45 17.38 -2.44
CA GLU A 203 -0.27 18.19 -1.22
C GLU A 203 1.21 18.53 -0.98
N ILE A 204 2.12 17.59 -1.25
CA ILE A 204 3.57 17.84 -1.19
C ILE A 204 4.06 18.75 -2.34
N SER A 205 3.31 18.92 -3.41
CA SER A 205 3.69 19.78 -4.54
C SER A 205 3.16 21.20 -4.41
N ASP A 206 1.92 21.35 -3.92
CA ASP A 206 1.20 22.62 -3.91
C ASP A 206 1.60 23.54 -2.74
N ASP A 207 2.06 22.98 -1.62
CA ASP A 207 2.16 23.73 -0.36
C ASP A 207 3.42 24.54 -0.11
N TRP A 208 4.44 24.37 -0.95
CA TRP A 208 5.82 24.76 -0.62
C TRP A 208 6.37 25.76 -1.63
N ILE A 209 5.68 25.91 -2.76
CA ILE A 209 5.97 26.87 -3.82
C ILE A 209 5.46 28.24 -3.37
N GLY A 210 6.37 29.10 -2.91
CA GLY A 210 6.09 30.53 -2.66
C GLY A 210 5.56 30.90 -1.28
N LYS A 211 5.70 30.05 -0.26
CA LYS A 211 5.49 30.49 1.13
C LYS A 211 6.72 31.24 1.63
N ASP A 212 6.55 32.53 1.92
CA ASP A 212 7.50 33.29 2.74
C ASP A 212 7.37 32.79 4.19
N PHE A 213 8.24 31.88 4.60
CA PHE A 213 8.31 31.45 5.99
C PHE A 213 9.09 32.49 6.81
N PRO A 214 8.65 32.79 8.05
CA PRO A 214 9.31 33.77 8.89
C PRO A 214 10.76 33.36 9.16
N SER A 215 11.69 34.27 8.81
CA SER A 215 13.12 34.19 9.06
C SER A 215 13.47 34.18 10.54
#